data_AF-I7BRB0-F1
#
_entry.id   AF-I7BRB0-F1
#
_cell.length_a   1.000
_cell.length_b   1.000
_cell.length_c   1.000
_cell.angle_alpha   90.00
_cell.angle_beta   90.00
_cell.angle_gamma   90.00
#
_symmetry.space_group_name_H-M   'P 1'
#
loop_
_entity.id
_entity.type
_entity.pdbx_description
1 polymer ?
#
loop_
_entity_poly.entity_id
_entity_poly.type
_entity_poly.pdbx_seq_one_letter_code
_entity_poly.pdbx_strand_id
1 'polypeptide(L)'
;MTLWALLAEQPAYFLTLATVLGLLVGSFINVLVYRLPIMLERQWQREAQEVLGLPTTQHPRFHLCLPASRCPDCAHRIRAWENIPVISYLALGGRCSSCKNRISLRYPAVEVASALLSLVVAWRFGASVEALLALPLTWCLLALSLIDADHQLLPDVLVLPTMWLGLIVNAFGIHVPLADALWGAVAGYLCLWTVYWVFRLVTGKEGMGYGDFKLMALIGAWGGVAGAAVDAAVVVGGGGACWPVPAAFSPACLGHGYPVWPLSGNCGVDCRALG
;
A
#
# COMPACT_ATOMS: atom_id res chain seq x y z
N MET A 1 23.91 -11.45 -27.77
CA MET A 1 23.51 -11.90 -26.43
C MET A 1 22.24 -11.16 -26.04
N THR A 2 21.20 -11.86 -25.61
CA THR A 2 19.96 -11.21 -25.14
C THR A 2 20.20 -10.57 -23.77
N LEU A 3 19.47 -9.51 -23.45
CA LEU A 3 19.56 -8.84 -22.14
C LEU A 3 19.38 -9.85 -20.99
N TRP A 4 18.45 -10.79 -21.14
CA TRP A 4 18.20 -11.86 -20.17
C TRP A 4 19.42 -12.76 -19.92
N ALA A 5 20.14 -13.14 -20.98
CA ALA A 5 21.35 -13.95 -20.85
C ALA A 5 22.46 -13.18 -20.10
N LEU A 6 22.64 -11.89 -20.41
CA LEU A 6 23.62 -11.05 -19.73
C LEU A 6 23.29 -10.86 -18.23
N LEU A 7 22.02 -10.67 -17.88
CA LEU A 7 21.57 -10.56 -16.50
C LEU A 7 21.70 -11.88 -15.73
N ALA A 8 21.49 -13.02 -16.41
CA ALA A 8 21.65 -14.35 -15.82
C ALA A 8 23.13 -14.70 -15.57
N GLU A 9 24.03 -14.29 -16.47
CA GLU A 9 25.48 -14.51 -16.33
C GLU A 9 26.10 -13.66 -15.21
N GLN A 10 25.52 -12.49 -14.91
CA GLN A 10 26.00 -11.57 -13.88
C GLN A 10 24.94 -11.30 -12.80
N PRO A 11 24.70 -12.27 -11.90
CA PRO A 11 23.64 -12.15 -10.89
C PRO A 11 23.84 -10.93 -9.98
N ALA A 12 25.08 -10.57 -9.66
CA ALA A 12 25.39 -9.36 -8.89
C ALA A 12 24.85 -8.08 -9.57
N TYR A 13 24.99 -7.97 -10.89
CA TYR A 13 24.48 -6.82 -11.62
C TYR A 13 22.95 -6.76 -11.59
N PHE A 14 22.27 -7.90 -11.80
CA PHE A 14 20.81 -7.97 -11.69
C PHE A 14 20.30 -7.59 -10.29
N LEU A 15 20.91 -8.12 -9.23
CA LEU A 15 20.53 -7.80 -7.85
C LEU A 15 20.73 -6.32 -7.52
N THR A 16 21.85 -5.72 -7.94
CA THR A 16 22.09 -4.28 -7.74
C THR A 16 21.07 -3.43 -8.50
N LEU A 17 20.76 -3.79 -9.75
CA LEU A 17 19.74 -3.09 -10.54
C LEU A 17 18.37 -3.16 -9.87
N ALA A 18 17.94 -4.34 -9.43
CA ALA A 18 16.67 -4.52 -8.73
C ALA A 18 16.60 -3.72 -7.42
N THR A 19 17.69 -3.67 -6.67
CA THR A 19 17.79 -2.92 -5.41
C THR A 19 17.70 -1.40 -5.66
N VAL A 20 18.43 -0.88 -6.65
CA VAL A 20 18.38 0.53 -7.02
C VAL A 20 16.99 0.91 -7.54
N LEU A 21 16.38 0.05 -8.37
CA LEU A 21 15.01 0.24 -8.82
C LEU A 21 14.03 0.26 -7.64
N GLY A 22 14.19 -0.65 -6.68
CA GLY A 22 13.40 -0.68 -5.45
C GLY A 22 13.52 0.60 -4.61
N LEU A 23 14.71 1.20 -4.51
CA LEU A 23 14.90 2.52 -3.87
C LEU A 23 14.11 3.63 -4.58
N LEU A 24 14.21 3.68 -5.92
CA LEU A 24 13.52 4.69 -6.73
C LEU A 24 11.99 4.54 -6.62
N VAL A 25 11.49 3.31 -6.72
CA VAL A 25 10.06 3.02 -6.57
C VAL A 25 9.60 3.27 -5.14
N GLY A 26 10.40 2.95 -4.13
CA GLY A 26 10.09 3.24 -2.73
C GLY A 26 9.90 4.74 -2.46
N SER A 27 10.69 5.59 -3.12
CA SER A 27 10.52 7.05 -3.05
C SER A 27 9.19 7.50 -3.68
N PHE A 28 8.77 6.85 -4.77
CA PHE A 28 7.45 7.06 -5.35
C PHE A 28 6.31 6.52 -4.46
N ILE A 29 6.49 5.38 -3.79
CA ILE A 29 5.51 4.81 -2.85
C ILE A 29 5.22 5.80 -1.72
N ASN A 30 6.23 6.49 -1.18
CA ASN A 30 5.99 7.56 -0.19
C ASN A 30 5.02 8.64 -0.70
N VAL A 31 5.16 9.04 -1.97
CA VAL A 31 4.25 10.01 -2.61
C VAL A 31 2.85 9.41 -2.78
N LEU A 32 2.77 8.17 -3.24
CA LEU A 32 1.51 7.47 -3.49
C LEU A 32 0.71 7.25 -2.20
N VAL A 33 1.35 6.75 -1.14
CA VAL A 33 0.72 6.48 0.17
C VAL A 33 0.14 7.77 0.77
N TYR A 34 0.86 8.89 0.65
CA TYR A 34 0.38 10.17 1.15
C TYR A 34 -0.74 10.78 0.30
N ARG A 35 -0.63 10.74 -1.03
CA ARG A 35 -1.54 11.50 -1.91
C ARG A 35 -2.81 10.75 -2.29
N LEU A 36 -2.73 9.44 -2.47
CA LEU A 36 -3.86 8.66 -2.98
C LEU A 36 -5.08 8.72 -2.04
N PRO A 37 -4.96 8.57 -0.71
CA PRO A 37 -6.11 8.65 0.19
C PRO A 37 -6.78 10.03 0.14
N ILE A 38 -5.99 11.11 0.14
CA ILE A 38 -6.49 12.49 0.05
C ILE A 38 -7.24 12.72 -1.28
N MET A 39 -6.74 12.15 -2.38
CA MET A 39 -7.40 12.27 -3.68
C MET A 39 -8.76 11.56 -3.69
N LEU A 40 -8.83 10.36 -3.12
CA LEU A 40 -10.06 9.58 -3.03
C LEU A 40 -11.08 10.27 -2.12
N GLU A 41 -10.66 10.78 -0.98
CA GLU A 41 -11.54 11.50 -0.07
C GLU A 41 -12.16 12.75 -0.73
N ARG A 42 -11.34 13.54 -1.43
CA ARG A 42 -11.84 14.70 -2.20
C ARG A 42 -12.76 14.30 -3.34
N GLN A 43 -12.60 13.10 -3.91
CA GLN A 43 -13.51 12.58 -4.92
C GLN A 43 -14.86 12.22 -4.28
N TRP A 44 -14.85 11.43 -3.20
CA TRP A 44 -16.08 11.03 -2.49
C TRP A 44 -16.86 12.23 -1.94
N GLN A 45 -16.18 13.25 -1.42
CA GLN A 45 -16.84 14.48 -0.96
C GLN A 45 -17.56 15.20 -2.10
N ARG A 46 -16.96 15.25 -3.30
CA ARG A 46 -17.59 15.86 -4.47
C ARG A 46 -18.80 15.05 -4.95
N GLU A 47 -18.67 13.73 -5.02
CA GLU A 47 -19.77 12.83 -5.39
C GLU A 47 -20.93 12.95 -4.39
N ALA A 48 -20.65 12.99 -3.08
CA ALA A 48 -21.67 13.18 -2.07
C ALA A 48 -22.39 14.54 -2.19
N GLN A 49 -21.64 15.62 -2.44
CA GLN A 49 -22.22 16.96 -2.64
C GLN A 49 -23.12 17.00 -3.88
N GLU A 50 -22.69 16.38 -4.98
CA GLU A 50 -23.46 16.28 -6.21
C GLU A 50 -24.78 15.52 -5.99
N VAL A 51 -24.72 14.36 -5.32
CA VAL A 51 -25.90 13.55 -5.00
C VAL A 51 -26.87 14.30 -4.07
N LEU A 52 -26.36 15.09 -3.12
CA LEU A 52 -27.16 15.87 -2.18
C LEU A 52 -27.64 17.23 -2.74
N GLY A 53 -27.25 17.59 -3.97
CA GLY A 53 -27.55 18.90 -4.55
C GLY A 53 -26.89 20.08 -3.84
N LEU A 54 -25.81 19.84 -3.11
CA LEU A 54 -25.03 20.86 -2.40
C LEU A 54 -24.03 21.53 -3.36
N PRO A 55 -23.64 22.80 -3.10
CA PRO A 55 -22.61 23.45 -3.90
C PRO A 55 -21.28 22.70 -3.83
N THR A 56 -20.72 22.37 -4.99
CA THR A 56 -19.47 21.61 -5.08
C THR A 56 -18.29 22.42 -4.56
N THR A 57 -17.55 21.85 -3.60
CA THR A 57 -16.34 22.48 -3.07
C THR A 57 -15.20 22.33 -4.07
N GLN A 58 -14.66 23.45 -4.55
CA GLN A 58 -13.52 23.43 -5.47
C GLN A 58 -12.21 23.34 -4.70
N HIS A 59 -11.48 22.23 -4.90
CA HIS A 59 -10.12 22.08 -4.37
C HIS A 59 -9.09 22.44 -5.44
N PRO A 60 -7.92 23.00 -5.05
CA PRO A 60 -6.82 23.20 -5.98
C PRO A 60 -6.35 21.85 -6.55
N ARG A 61 -5.82 21.88 -7.78
CA ARG A 61 -5.33 20.69 -8.49
C ARG A 61 -4.36 19.88 -7.62
N PHE A 62 -4.71 18.63 -7.37
CA PHE A 62 -3.94 17.72 -6.53
C PHE A 62 -4.00 16.32 -7.14
N HIS A 63 -2.86 15.88 -7.69
CA HIS A 63 -2.66 14.60 -8.34
C HIS A 63 -1.35 13.96 -7.82
N LEU A 64 -1.05 12.73 -8.24
CA LEU A 64 0.18 12.04 -7.80
C LEU A 64 1.45 12.87 -8.10
N CYS A 65 1.54 13.48 -9.29
CA CYS A 65 2.73 14.21 -9.71
C CYS A 65 2.74 15.70 -9.31
N LEU A 66 1.57 16.28 -9.00
CA LEU A 66 1.39 17.72 -8.80
C LEU A 66 0.55 18.00 -7.56
N PRO A 67 0.93 18.95 -6.68
CA PRO A 67 2.07 19.86 -6.77
C PRO A 67 3.42 19.17 -6.54
N ALA A 68 4.54 19.86 -6.80
CA ALA A 68 5.87 19.37 -6.41
C ALA A 68 5.96 19.18 -4.87
N SER A 69 6.81 18.26 -4.43
CA SER A 69 7.06 18.03 -2.99
C SER A 69 7.60 19.30 -2.32
N ARG A 70 7.08 19.60 -1.12
CA ARG A 70 7.45 20.79 -0.34
C ARG A 70 7.71 20.41 1.10
N CYS A 71 8.57 21.17 1.77
CA CYS A 71 8.72 21.07 3.22
C CYS A 71 7.43 21.57 3.91
N PRO A 72 6.89 20.84 4.90
CA PRO A 72 5.67 21.25 5.61
C PRO A 72 5.85 22.54 6.42
N ASP A 73 7.05 22.81 6.94
CA ASP A 73 7.29 23.97 7.82
C ASP A 73 7.58 25.27 7.06
N CYS A 74 8.43 25.20 6.03
CA CYS A 74 8.89 26.38 5.31
C CYS A 74 8.37 26.50 3.88
N ALA A 75 7.55 25.55 3.42
CA ALA A 75 7.03 25.46 2.05
C ALA A 75 8.12 25.44 0.95
N HIS A 76 9.40 25.24 1.32
CA HIS A 76 10.51 25.12 0.39
C HIS A 76 10.23 24.03 -0.63
N ARG A 77 10.39 24.35 -1.92
CA ARG A 77 10.22 23.40 -3.01
C ARG A 77 11.42 22.45 -3.03
N ILE A 78 11.16 21.18 -2.74
CA ILE A 78 12.18 20.13 -2.74
C ILE A 78 12.68 19.92 -4.18
N ARG A 79 13.98 20.06 -4.38
CA ARG A 79 14.65 19.90 -5.67
C ARG A 79 14.88 18.41 -5.95
N ALA A 80 15.08 18.05 -7.22
CA ALA A 80 15.22 16.64 -7.61
C ALA A 80 16.35 15.90 -6.88
N TRP A 81 17.49 16.56 -6.65
CA TRP A 81 18.62 15.96 -5.92
C TRP A 81 18.38 15.83 -4.40
N GLU A 82 17.47 16.64 -3.84
CA GLU A 82 17.03 16.53 -2.45
C GLU A 82 16.07 15.34 -2.27
N ASN A 83 15.60 14.76 -3.38
CA ASN A 83 14.70 13.61 -3.44
C ASN A 83 15.39 12.33 -3.92
N ILE A 84 16.74 12.27 -3.90
CA ILE A 84 17.48 11.04 -4.20
C ILE A 84 17.30 10.07 -3.02
N PRO A 85 16.72 8.88 -3.22
CA PRO A 85 16.33 7.98 -2.13
C PRO A 85 17.51 7.68 -1.20
N VAL A 86 17.29 7.75 0.11
CA VAL A 86 18.23 7.50 1.22
C VAL A 86 19.47 8.41 1.25
N ILE A 87 20.13 8.62 0.12
CA ILE A 87 21.36 9.42 -0.04
C ILE A 87 21.09 10.87 0.32
N SER A 88 20.01 11.48 -0.17
CA SER A 88 19.71 12.88 0.15
C SER A 88 19.41 13.07 1.63
N TYR A 89 18.73 12.10 2.25
CA TYR A 89 18.43 12.10 3.67
C TYR A 89 19.71 12.05 4.50
N LEU A 90 20.63 11.14 4.19
CA LEU A 90 21.92 11.02 4.87
C LEU A 90 22.80 12.27 4.67
N ALA A 91 22.89 12.77 3.43
CA ALA A 91 23.70 13.94 3.08
C ALA A 91 23.19 15.22 3.78
N LEU A 92 21.88 15.35 3.97
CA LEU A 92 21.27 16.49 4.68
C LEU A 92 21.19 16.27 6.20
N GLY A 93 21.64 15.11 6.72
CA GLY A 93 21.56 14.76 8.13
C GLY A 93 20.14 14.62 8.65
N GLY A 94 19.21 14.19 7.79
CA GLY A 94 17.79 14.05 8.08
C GLY A 94 17.07 15.39 8.30
N ARG A 95 17.55 16.47 7.68
CA ARG A 95 17.01 17.83 7.85
C ARG A 95 16.67 18.48 6.52
N CYS A 96 15.72 19.41 6.53
CA CYS A 96 15.45 20.25 5.38
C CYS A 96 16.68 21.11 5.05
N SER A 97 17.01 21.26 3.76
CA SER A 97 18.15 22.08 3.32
C SER A 97 18.01 23.56 3.71
N SER A 98 16.78 24.08 3.65
CA SER A 98 16.43 25.49 3.92
C SER A 98 16.21 25.77 5.41
N CYS A 99 15.15 25.23 6.02
CA CYS A 99 14.80 25.54 7.42
C CYS A 99 15.51 24.68 8.48
N LYS A 100 16.30 23.68 8.07
CA LYS A 100 16.98 22.73 8.97
C LYS A 100 16.09 21.92 9.92
N ASN A 101 14.76 21.97 9.76
CA ASN A 101 13.87 21.13 10.56
C ASN A 101 14.02 19.65 10.18
N ARG A 102 13.71 18.75 11.11
CA ARG A 102 13.91 17.30 10.94
C ARG A 102 12.89 16.71 9.96
N ILE A 103 13.37 15.87 9.05
CA ILE A 103 12.56 15.04 8.15
C ILE A 103 12.33 13.69 8.83
N SER A 104 11.10 13.18 8.81
CA SER A 104 10.74 11.94 9.48
C SER A 104 11.52 10.73 8.92
N LEU A 105 11.86 9.78 9.80
CA LEU A 105 12.57 8.55 9.42
C LEU A 105 11.72 7.62 8.56
N ARG A 106 10.40 7.86 8.50
CA ARG A 106 9.47 7.08 7.69
C ARG A 106 9.84 7.07 6.20
N TYR A 107 10.25 8.22 5.66
CA TYR A 107 10.60 8.33 4.24
C TYR A 107 11.75 7.39 3.84
N PRO A 108 12.95 7.47 4.46
CA PRO A 108 14.04 6.55 4.13
C PRO A 108 13.72 5.10 4.55
N ALA A 109 12.90 4.87 5.58
CA ALA A 109 12.50 3.52 5.96
C ALA A 109 11.70 2.81 4.87
N VAL A 110 10.73 3.49 4.24
CA VAL A 110 9.94 2.94 3.12
C VAL A 110 10.82 2.69 1.89
N GLU A 111 11.76 3.59 1.61
CA GLU A 111 12.72 3.43 0.50
C GLU A 111 13.60 2.19 0.69
N VAL A 112 14.16 2.02 1.90
CA VAL A 112 14.97 0.85 2.25
C VAL A 112 14.13 -0.43 2.24
N ALA A 113 12.92 -0.41 2.79
CA ALA A 113 12.03 -1.57 2.78
C ALA A 113 11.71 -2.02 1.35
N SER A 114 11.37 -1.09 0.46
CA SER A 114 11.14 -1.37 -0.95
C SER A 114 12.39 -1.97 -1.63
N ALA A 115 13.57 -1.41 -1.36
CA ALA A 115 14.83 -1.91 -1.90
C ALA A 115 15.16 -3.34 -1.43
N LEU A 116 14.98 -3.62 -0.13
CA LEU A 116 15.21 -4.94 0.46
C LEU A 116 14.23 -5.97 -0.08
N LEU A 117 12.94 -5.63 -0.19
CA LEU A 117 11.94 -6.52 -0.78
C LEU A 117 12.24 -6.80 -2.26
N SER A 118 12.66 -5.78 -3.03
CA SER A 118 13.10 -5.98 -4.42
C SER A 118 14.32 -6.87 -4.54
N LEU A 119 15.28 -6.73 -3.62
CA LEU A 119 16.45 -7.60 -3.55
C LEU A 119 16.06 -9.05 -3.26
N VAL A 120 15.15 -9.29 -2.30
CA VAL A 120 14.66 -10.63 -1.96
C VAL A 120 13.96 -11.29 -3.16
N VAL A 121 13.09 -10.56 -3.85
CA VAL A 121 12.42 -11.05 -5.08
C VAL A 121 13.45 -11.39 -6.15
N ALA A 122 14.38 -10.48 -6.43
CA ALA A 122 15.42 -10.69 -7.44
C ALA A 122 16.34 -11.89 -7.09
N TRP A 123 16.64 -12.09 -5.81
CA TRP A 123 17.42 -13.22 -5.33
C TRP A 123 16.66 -14.55 -5.45
N ARG A 124 15.36 -14.55 -5.14
CA ARG A 124 14.52 -15.76 -5.14
C ARG A 124 14.21 -16.28 -6.54
N PHE A 125 13.92 -15.38 -7.47
CA PHE A 125 13.44 -15.70 -8.81
C PHE A 125 14.52 -15.57 -9.91
N GLY A 126 15.66 -14.96 -9.58
CA GLY A 126 16.72 -14.68 -10.54
C GLY A 126 16.28 -13.72 -11.67
N ALA A 127 17.10 -13.62 -12.72
CA ALA A 127 16.78 -12.81 -13.89
C ALA A 127 15.71 -13.50 -14.77
N SER A 128 14.46 -13.44 -14.33
CA SER A 128 13.32 -14.12 -14.95
C SER A 128 12.11 -13.20 -15.16
N VAL A 129 11.16 -13.65 -15.99
CA VAL A 129 9.87 -12.97 -16.19
C VAL A 129 9.05 -12.96 -14.91
N GLU A 130 9.13 -14.03 -14.11
CA GLU A 130 8.51 -14.11 -12.78
C GLU A 130 9.00 -12.99 -11.87
N ALA A 131 10.33 -12.77 -11.79
CA ALA A 131 10.89 -11.67 -11.00
C ALA A 131 10.38 -10.29 -11.46
N LEU A 132 10.30 -10.08 -12.78
CA LEU A 132 9.82 -8.83 -13.36
C LEU A 132 8.36 -8.53 -12.97
N LEU A 133 7.53 -9.56 -12.84
CA LEU A 133 6.10 -9.43 -12.50
C LEU A 133 5.87 -9.41 -10.98
N ALA A 134 6.70 -10.13 -10.21
CA ALA A 134 6.64 -10.15 -8.75
C ALA A 134 7.07 -8.82 -8.11
N LEU A 135 7.94 -8.05 -8.77
CA LEU A 135 8.37 -6.73 -8.29
C LEU A 135 7.19 -5.72 -8.19
N PRO A 136 6.41 -5.45 -9.25
CA PRO A 136 5.20 -4.63 -9.17
C PRO A 136 4.19 -5.11 -8.13
N LEU A 137 3.95 -6.42 -8.02
CA LEU A 137 3.09 -7.00 -6.98
C LEU A 137 3.59 -6.61 -5.59
N THR A 138 4.88 -6.81 -5.34
CA THR A 138 5.52 -6.51 -4.06
C THR A 138 5.42 -5.04 -3.69
N TRP A 139 5.68 -4.14 -4.64
CA TRP A 139 5.52 -2.70 -4.44
C TRP A 139 4.07 -2.28 -4.18
N CYS A 140 3.11 -2.91 -4.87
CA CYS A 140 1.68 -2.67 -4.63
C CYS A 140 1.26 -3.13 -3.25
N LEU A 141 1.69 -4.32 -2.81
CA LEU A 141 1.41 -4.84 -1.48
C LEU A 141 2.03 -3.94 -0.38
N LEU A 142 3.28 -3.50 -0.56
CA LEU A 142 3.92 -2.55 0.35
C LEU A 142 3.13 -1.24 0.45
N ALA A 143 2.70 -0.69 -0.69
CA ALA A 143 1.88 0.51 -0.72
C ALA A 143 0.51 0.31 -0.01
N LEU A 144 -0.17 -0.81 -0.29
CA LEU A 144 -1.44 -1.16 0.35
C LEU A 144 -1.29 -1.30 1.86
N SER A 145 -0.27 -2.00 2.35
CA SER A 145 0.00 -2.14 3.78
C SER A 145 0.29 -0.80 4.47
N LEU A 146 1.00 0.12 3.80
CA LEU A 146 1.28 1.44 4.36
C LEU A 146 0.03 2.34 4.39
N ILE A 147 -0.83 2.28 3.36
CA ILE A 147 -2.10 3.02 3.35
C ILE A 147 -3.05 2.45 4.41
N ASP A 148 -3.12 1.13 4.54
CA ASP A 148 -3.95 0.47 5.54
C ASP A 148 -3.51 0.83 6.97
N ALA A 149 -2.20 0.84 7.23
CA ALA A 149 -1.67 1.22 8.54
C ALA A 149 -2.00 2.68 8.94
N ASP A 150 -2.11 3.59 7.98
CA ASP A 150 -2.39 5.01 8.25
C ASP A 150 -3.88 5.35 8.27
N HIS A 151 -4.64 4.77 7.34
CA HIS A 151 -6.00 5.20 7.01
C HIS A 151 -7.03 4.08 7.12
N GLN A 152 -6.62 2.84 7.40
CA GLN A 152 -7.47 1.65 7.45
C GLN A 152 -8.33 1.52 6.17
N LEU A 153 -7.71 1.84 5.03
CA LEU A 153 -8.38 1.96 3.74
C LEU A 153 -7.63 1.15 2.69
N LEU A 154 -8.33 0.26 2.00
CA LEU A 154 -7.81 -0.51 0.87
C LEU A 154 -8.39 0.05 -0.44
N PRO A 155 -7.62 0.85 -1.20
CA PRO A 155 -8.12 1.49 -2.40
C PRO A 155 -8.28 0.50 -3.55
N ASP A 156 -9.51 0.39 -4.06
CA ASP A 156 -9.85 -0.50 -5.18
C ASP A 156 -9.03 -0.23 -6.45
N VAL A 157 -8.60 1.01 -6.64
CA VAL A 157 -7.73 1.42 -7.77
C VAL A 157 -6.35 0.77 -7.75
N LEU A 158 -5.91 0.21 -6.61
CA LEU A 158 -4.68 -0.60 -6.52
C LEU A 158 -4.99 -2.09 -6.47
N VAL A 159 -6.02 -2.48 -5.70
CA VAL A 159 -6.35 -3.89 -5.47
C VAL A 159 -6.86 -4.57 -6.74
N LEU A 160 -7.84 -3.96 -7.43
CA LEU A 160 -8.47 -4.60 -8.58
C LEU A 160 -7.51 -4.77 -9.77
N PRO A 161 -6.74 -3.76 -10.20
CA PRO A 161 -5.80 -3.94 -11.32
C PRO A 161 -4.73 -4.97 -11.01
N THR A 162 -4.23 -5.00 -9.77
CA THR A 162 -3.21 -5.97 -9.35
C THR A 162 -3.78 -7.40 -9.32
N MET A 163 -5.02 -7.58 -8.85
CA MET A 163 -5.69 -8.88 -8.89
C MET A 163 -5.88 -9.37 -10.33
N TRP A 164 -6.40 -8.52 -11.22
CA TRP A 164 -6.58 -8.88 -12.63
C TRP A 164 -5.26 -9.19 -13.32
N LEU A 165 -4.20 -8.44 -13.01
CA LEU A 165 -2.86 -8.72 -13.52
C LEU A 165 -2.39 -10.12 -13.12
N GLY A 166 -2.62 -10.55 -11.87
CA GLY A 166 -2.28 -11.90 -11.41
C GLY A 166 -2.98 -12.99 -12.22
N LEU A 167 -4.28 -12.84 -12.48
CA LEU A 167 -5.04 -13.78 -13.31
C LEU A 167 -4.53 -13.81 -14.76
N ILE A 168 -4.21 -12.64 -15.33
CA ILE A 168 -3.66 -12.55 -16.69
C ILE A 168 -2.29 -13.23 -16.77
N VAL A 169 -1.41 -12.97 -15.81
CA VAL A 169 -0.08 -13.60 -15.72
C VAL A 169 -0.20 -15.12 -15.63
N ASN A 170 -1.12 -15.62 -14.80
CA ASN A 170 -1.37 -17.05 -14.64
C ASN A 170 -2.08 -17.68 -15.85
N ALA A 171 -2.84 -16.90 -16.63
CA ALA A 171 -3.39 -17.35 -17.91
C ALA A 171 -2.29 -17.66 -18.95
N PHE A 172 -1.13 -17.01 -18.86
CA PHE A 172 0.04 -17.32 -19.67
C PHE A 172 0.90 -18.47 -19.09
N GLY A 173 0.50 -19.08 -17.97
CA GLY A 173 1.22 -20.19 -17.35
C GLY A 173 2.56 -19.80 -16.74
N ILE A 174 2.71 -18.55 -16.31
CA ILE A 174 3.98 -18.01 -15.81
C ILE A 174 4.29 -18.47 -14.38
N HIS A 175 3.30 -18.49 -13.48
CA HIS A 175 3.54 -18.80 -12.05
C HIS A 175 2.77 -20.04 -11.60
N VAL A 176 1.44 -20.02 -11.69
CA VAL A 176 0.54 -21.10 -11.24
C VAL A 176 -0.51 -21.37 -12.32
N PRO A 177 -1.04 -22.62 -12.46
CA PRO A 177 -2.14 -22.89 -13.37
C PRO A 177 -3.33 -21.97 -13.14
N LEU A 178 -3.94 -21.48 -14.23
CA LEU A 178 -5.07 -20.53 -14.16
C LEU A 178 -6.23 -21.02 -13.29
N ALA A 179 -6.52 -22.33 -13.32
CA ALA A 179 -7.58 -22.91 -12.49
C ALA A 179 -7.28 -22.71 -11.00
N ASP A 180 -6.06 -22.96 -10.56
CA ASP A 180 -5.65 -22.80 -9.17
C ASP A 180 -5.63 -21.32 -8.76
N ALA A 181 -5.19 -20.43 -9.64
CA ALA A 181 -5.23 -18.97 -9.43
C ALA A 181 -6.67 -18.44 -9.29
N LEU A 182 -7.58 -18.88 -10.16
CA LEU A 182 -8.99 -18.50 -10.13
C LEU A 182 -9.66 -19.00 -8.85
N TRP A 183 -9.51 -20.29 -8.53
CA TRP A 183 -10.07 -20.87 -7.32
C TRP A 183 -9.40 -20.32 -6.05
N GLY A 184 -8.13 -19.93 -6.12
CA GLY A 184 -7.43 -19.22 -5.06
C GLY A 184 -8.07 -17.86 -4.77
N ALA A 185 -8.35 -17.08 -5.81
CA ALA A 185 -9.04 -15.79 -5.67
C ALA A 185 -10.45 -15.95 -5.09
N VAL A 186 -11.21 -16.92 -5.61
CA VAL A 186 -12.56 -17.23 -5.13
C VAL A 186 -12.53 -17.68 -3.66
N ALA A 187 -11.66 -18.63 -3.31
CA ALA A 187 -11.53 -19.12 -1.94
C ALA A 187 -11.05 -18.03 -0.98
N GLY A 188 -10.08 -17.20 -1.39
CA GLY A 188 -9.58 -16.08 -0.60
C GLY A 188 -10.68 -15.07 -0.27
N TYR A 189 -11.48 -14.68 -1.27
CA TYR A 189 -12.62 -13.79 -1.06
C TYR A 189 -13.69 -14.43 -0.14
N LEU A 190 -14.11 -15.66 -0.46
CA LEU A 190 -15.20 -16.33 0.24
C LEU A 190 -14.84 -16.67 1.68
N CYS A 191 -13.58 -16.99 1.98
CA CYS A 191 -13.15 -17.32 3.34
C CYS A 191 -13.46 -16.19 4.34
N LEU A 192 -12.97 -14.97 4.07
CA LEU A 192 -13.25 -13.83 4.95
C LEU A 192 -14.70 -13.36 4.86
N TRP A 193 -15.32 -13.46 3.69
CA TRP A 193 -16.74 -13.12 3.53
C TRP A 193 -17.63 -14.02 4.40
N THR A 194 -17.38 -15.33 4.42
CA THR A 194 -18.12 -16.27 5.28
C THR A 194 -17.88 -15.98 6.76
N VAL A 195 -16.64 -15.73 7.17
CA VAL A 195 -16.32 -15.36 8.57
C VAL A 195 -17.06 -14.08 8.99
N TYR A 196 -17.07 -13.07 8.12
CA TYR A 196 -17.80 -11.82 8.36
C TYR A 196 -19.29 -12.05 8.56
N TRP A 197 -19.94 -12.82 7.70
CA TRP A 197 -21.38 -13.09 7.83
C TRP A 197 -21.70 -13.90 9.08
N VAL A 198 -20.89 -14.91 9.40
CA VAL A 198 -21.06 -15.68 10.64
C VAL A 198 -20.92 -14.77 11.86
N PHE A 199 -19.88 -13.93 11.89
CA PHE A 199 -19.67 -12.97 12.98
C PHE A 199 -20.83 -11.98 13.11
N ARG A 200 -21.31 -11.45 11.98
CA ARG A 200 -22.44 -10.50 11.93
C ARG A 200 -23.74 -11.15 12.42
N LEU A 201 -24.01 -12.40 12.04
CA LEU A 201 -25.18 -13.15 12.48
C LEU A 201 -25.14 -13.44 13.99
N VAL A 202 -23.96 -13.75 14.54
CA VAL A 202 -23.80 -14.08 15.97
C VAL A 202 -23.80 -12.83 16.86
N THR A 203 -23.13 -11.76 16.44
CA THR A 203 -22.91 -10.57 17.29
C THR A 203 -23.83 -9.40 16.99
N GLY A 204 -24.50 -9.41 15.82
CA GLY A 204 -25.28 -8.27 15.32
C GLY A 204 -24.45 -7.03 14.97
N LYS A 205 -23.11 -7.11 15.02
CA LYS A 205 -22.19 -6.00 14.76
C LYS A 205 -21.42 -6.23 13.46
N GLU A 206 -21.04 -5.14 12.81
CA GLU A 206 -20.15 -5.18 11.66
C GLU A 206 -18.70 -5.27 12.15
N GLY A 207 -18.09 -6.44 11.95
CA GLY A 207 -16.79 -6.78 12.54
C GLY A 207 -15.57 -6.54 11.67
N MET A 208 -15.71 -6.38 10.35
CA MET A 208 -14.59 -6.30 9.41
C MET A 208 -14.93 -5.46 8.18
N GLY A 209 -13.94 -4.74 7.65
CA GLY A 209 -14.09 -3.95 6.42
C GLY A 209 -14.08 -4.82 5.17
N TYR A 210 -14.91 -4.49 4.19
CA TYR A 210 -15.00 -5.22 2.92
C TYR A 210 -13.72 -5.20 2.07
N GLY A 211 -12.76 -4.33 2.40
CA GLY A 211 -11.46 -4.25 1.72
C GLY A 211 -10.64 -5.53 1.88
N ASP A 212 -10.67 -6.15 3.06
CA ASP A 212 -9.85 -7.33 3.37
C ASP A 212 -10.20 -8.54 2.49
N PHE A 213 -11.47 -8.66 2.10
CA PHE A 213 -11.94 -9.74 1.22
C PHE A 213 -11.28 -9.63 -0.16
N LYS A 214 -11.13 -8.39 -0.65
CA LYS A 214 -10.51 -8.12 -1.96
C LYS A 214 -8.99 -8.32 -1.90
N LEU A 215 -8.35 -8.01 -0.78
CA LEU A 215 -6.93 -8.27 -0.58
C LEU A 215 -6.63 -9.79 -0.57
N MET A 216 -7.45 -10.59 0.11
CA MET A 216 -7.32 -12.05 0.06
C MET A 216 -7.58 -12.61 -1.33
N ALA A 217 -8.55 -12.06 -2.06
CA ALA A 217 -8.78 -12.41 -3.47
C ALA A 217 -7.56 -12.11 -4.35
N LEU A 218 -6.93 -10.95 -4.15
CA LEU A 218 -5.69 -10.56 -4.85
C LEU A 218 -4.58 -11.56 -4.56
N ILE A 219 -4.31 -11.89 -3.30
CA ILE A 219 -3.25 -12.84 -2.95
C ILE A 219 -3.54 -14.23 -3.55
N GLY A 220 -4.80 -14.67 -3.50
CA GLY A 220 -5.25 -15.90 -4.14
C GLY A 220 -5.10 -15.91 -5.66
N ALA A 221 -5.32 -14.77 -6.33
CA ALA A 221 -5.17 -14.63 -7.77
C ALA A 221 -3.71 -14.79 -8.25
N TRP A 222 -2.74 -14.46 -7.39
CA TRP A 222 -1.32 -14.62 -7.69
C TRP A 222 -0.78 -15.99 -7.24
N GLY A 223 -1.06 -16.41 -6.01
CA GLY A 223 -0.50 -17.64 -5.42
C GLY A 223 -1.36 -18.90 -5.61
N GLY A 224 -2.61 -18.79 -6.03
CA GLY A 224 -3.55 -19.91 -6.08
C GLY A 224 -3.96 -20.45 -4.71
N VAL A 225 -4.74 -21.55 -4.70
CA VAL A 225 -5.32 -22.14 -3.47
C VAL A 225 -4.25 -22.59 -2.46
N ALA A 226 -3.12 -23.11 -2.94
CA ALA A 226 -2.02 -23.60 -2.10
C ALA A 226 -0.89 -22.57 -1.88
N GLY A 227 -0.65 -21.66 -2.83
CA GLY A 227 0.45 -20.69 -2.76
C GLY A 227 0.13 -19.42 -1.97
N ALA A 228 -1.10 -19.27 -1.45
CA ALA A 228 -1.41 -18.28 -0.41
C ALA A 228 -0.48 -18.41 0.83
N ALA A 229 0.16 -19.58 1.02
CA ALA A 229 1.04 -19.86 2.15
C ALA A 229 2.56 -19.78 1.84
N VAL A 230 3.00 -19.84 0.57
CA VAL A 230 4.44 -20.07 0.27
C VAL A 230 5.14 -18.85 -0.37
N ASP A 231 4.47 -18.08 -1.21
CA ASP A 231 5.07 -16.87 -1.82
C ASP A 231 4.80 -15.60 -1.01
N ALA A 232 3.68 -15.57 -0.27
CA ALA A 232 3.45 -14.57 0.75
C ALA A 232 4.55 -14.61 1.82
N ALA A 233 5.13 -15.77 2.13
CA ALA A 233 6.24 -15.88 3.08
C ALA A 233 7.55 -15.27 2.56
N VAL A 234 7.75 -15.10 1.25
CA VAL A 234 8.93 -14.41 0.70
C VAL A 234 8.71 -12.91 0.59
N VAL A 235 7.47 -12.47 0.34
CA VAL A 235 7.07 -11.05 0.28
C VAL A 235 6.79 -10.46 1.67
N VAL A 236 6.39 -11.27 2.65
CA VAL A 236 6.06 -10.89 4.03
C VAL A 236 7.09 -11.38 5.05
N GLY A 237 7.86 -12.43 4.74
CA GLY A 237 8.75 -13.12 5.69
C GLY A 237 10.24 -12.92 5.38
N GLY A 238 10.69 -11.66 5.38
CA GLY A 238 12.09 -11.28 5.50
C GLY A 238 12.41 -10.72 6.88
N GLY A 239 12.01 -11.43 7.94
CA GLY A 239 12.30 -11.06 9.32
C GLY A 239 11.34 -11.72 10.29
N GLY A 240 11.87 -12.55 11.19
CA GLY A 240 11.17 -13.06 12.38
C GLY A 240 10.84 -11.96 13.39
N ALA A 241 10.23 -10.87 12.94
CA ALA A 241 9.45 -10.02 13.80
C ALA A 241 8.01 -10.51 13.66
N CYS A 242 7.42 -10.98 14.76
CA CYS A 242 5.98 -10.93 14.94
C CYS A 242 5.47 -9.61 14.36
N TRP A 243 4.88 -9.64 13.16
CA TRP A 243 3.84 -8.69 12.88
C TRP A 243 2.80 -8.96 13.97
N PRO A 244 2.48 -8.00 14.85
CA PRO A 244 1.22 -8.13 15.53
C PRO A 244 0.21 -8.24 14.38
N VAL A 245 -0.48 -9.38 14.31
CA VAL A 245 -1.84 -9.41 13.78
C VAL A 245 -2.46 -8.12 14.31
N PRO A 246 -2.84 -7.15 13.46
CA PRO A 246 -3.38 -5.90 13.96
C PRO A 246 -4.47 -6.27 14.95
N ALA A 247 -4.42 -5.64 16.12
CA ALA A 247 -5.19 -5.97 17.29
C ALA A 247 -6.70 -5.69 17.09
N ALA A 248 -7.31 -6.30 16.07
CA ALA A 248 -8.73 -6.39 15.84
C ALA A 248 -9.44 -7.22 16.92
N PHE A 249 -8.67 -7.84 17.83
CA PHE A 249 -9.16 -8.59 18.98
C PHE A 249 -8.75 -7.97 20.32
N SER A 250 -8.55 -6.65 20.41
CA SER A 250 -8.51 -5.99 21.72
C SER A 250 -9.93 -5.63 22.15
N PRO A 251 -10.52 -6.28 23.17
CA PRO A 251 -11.89 -6.01 23.63
C PRO A 251 -12.09 -4.60 24.19
N ALA A 252 -11.02 -3.79 24.31
CA ALA A 252 -11.07 -2.40 24.76
C ALA A 252 -11.66 -1.42 23.72
N CYS A 253 -11.74 -1.79 22.43
CA CYS A 253 -12.33 -0.94 21.39
C CYS A 253 -13.82 -1.21 21.12
N LEU A 254 -14.43 -2.20 21.79
CA LEU A 254 -15.84 -2.59 21.60
C LEU A 254 -16.87 -1.61 22.18
N GLY A 255 -16.42 -0.49 22.76
CA GLY A 255 -17.25 0.46 23.50
C GLY A 255 -17.47 1.83 22.85
N HIS A 256 -16.74 2.20 21.80
CA HIS A 256 -16.96 3.48 21.11
C HIS A 256 -17.57 3.23 19.73
N GLY A 257 -18.83 3.65 19.58
CA GLY A 257 -19.48 3.72 18.28
C GLY A 257 -18.62 4.46 17.28
N TYR A 258 -18.57 3.92 16.05
CA TYR A 258 -17.91 4.50 14.90
C TYR A 258 -18.16 6.02 14.87
N PRO A 259 -17.15 6.89 15.05
CA PRO A 259 -17.36 8.30 14.85
C PRO A 259 -17.50 8.52 13.34
N VAL A 260 -18.74 8.83 12.93
CA VAL A 260 -18.98 9.61 11.72
C VAL A 260 -18.13 10.88 11.88
N TRP A 261 -17.08 11.01 11.08
CA TRP A 261 -16.14 12.12 11.13
C TRP A 261 -16.86 13.48 11.17
N PRO A 262 -16.76 14.26 12.26
CA PRO A 262 -17.19 15.63 12.23
C PRO A 262 -16.13 16.46 11.48
N LEU A 263 -16.58 17.12 10.43
CA LEU A 263 -15.89 18.23 9.81
C LEU A 263 -15.62 19.33 10.85
N SER A 264 -14.50 20.03 10.64
CA SER A 264 -14.11 21.34 11.18
C SER A 264 -13.12 21.34 12.35
N GLY A 265 -12.12 22.21 12.19
CA GLY A 265 -11.09 22.45 13.16
C GLY A 265 -11.53 23.33 14.32
N ASN A 266 -10.74 23.19 15.39
CA ASN A 266 -10.52 24.12 16.49
C ASN A 266 -11.59 24.24 17.60
N CYS A 267 -11.09 24.04 18.83
CA CYS A 267 -11.55 24.59 20.10
C CYS A 267 -12.99 24.36 20.57
N GLY A 268 -13.11 23.48 21.57
CA GLY A 268 -13.83 23.70 22.82
C GLY A 268 -15.28 24.16 22.74
N VAL A 269 -16.22 23.22 22.84
CA VAL A 269 -17.56 23.51 23.36
C VAL A 269 -17.98 22.37 24.31
N ASP A 270 -18.28 22.78 25.53
CA ASP A 270 -18.74 22.02 26.68
C ASP A 270 -20.19 21.52 26.44
N CYS A 271 -20.41 20.21 26.38
CA CYS A 271 -21.74 19.60 26.22
C CYS A 271 -22.49 19.49 27.56
N ARG A 272 -22.71 20.62 28.23
CA ARG A 272 -23.70 20.76 29.32
C ARG A 272 -24.47 22.08 29.18
N ALA A 273 -25.20 22.24 28.09
CA ALA A 273 -26.36 23.12 28.03
C ALA A 273 -27.15 22.78 26.76
N LEU A 274 -28.41 22.39 26.96
CA LEU A 274 -29.56 22.31 26.04
C LEU A 274 -30.22 20.92 26.11
N GLY A 275 -31.26 20.83 26.94
CA GLY A 275 -32.17 19.69 27.06
C GLY A 275 -32.27 19.19 28.48
#